data_AF-A0A1Y5TDQ1-F1
#
_entry.id   AF-A0A1Y5TDQ1-F1
#
_cell.length_a   1.000
_cell.length_b   1.000
_cell.length_c   1.000
_cell.angle_alpha   90.00
_cell.angle_beta   90.00
_cell.angle_gamma   90.00
#
_symmetry.space_group_name_H-M   'P 1'
#
loop_
_entity.id
_entity.type
_entity.pdbx_description
1 polymer ?
#
loop_
_entity_poly.entity_id
_entity_poly.type
_entity_poly.pdbx_seq_one_letter_code
_entity_poly.pdbx_strand_id
1 'polypeptide(L)'
;MKRRFSFLTLVVALAGAGHAVAESPWQQQDFTFKRIKVPEAGAGKRITVQIDDSVQWPPPPVKRDREKAGAEEGAAVSVAAAAAAPAPQADLTNWFWQGVSPLLSDSGPGRLALAVSQLRRSPEGQGIGVPRMQTLQDIATRHGTDILKATIGTRVSPALVLAVIGVESSGRTQAVSSAGAQGLMQLMPATAERFGVEDVNDPAQNIAGGVAYLDWLMKEFDNDPILALAGYNAGENAVKRNGGVPPFAETRAYVPKVISAWTVARGLCRTPPELATDGCVFGIRTASR
;
A
#
# COMPACT_ATOMS: atom_id res chain seq x y z
N MET A 1 21.36 27.05 71.96
CA MET A 1 19.89 26.92 72.05
C MET A 1 19.45 25.61 71.41
N LYS A 2 18.57 24.88 72.09
CA LYS A 2 18.28 23.45 71.88
C LYS A 2 17.52 23.20 70.57
N ARG A 3 17.99 22.21 69.80
CA ARG A 3 17.33 21.60 68.63
C ARG A 3 16.01 20.94 69.06
N ARG A 4 14.95 21.08 68.27
CA ARG A 4 13.78 20.19 68.29
C ARG A 4 13.48 19.74 66.86
N PHE A 5 13.89 18.50 66.58
CA PHE A 5 13.38 17.67 65.50
C PHE A 5 11.93 17.29 65.85
N SER A 6 11.00 17.50 64.91
CA SER A 6 9.68 16.85 64.96
C SER A 6 9.58 15.86 63.81
N PHE A 7 9.26 14.64 64.22
CA PHE A 7 9.07 13.44 63.41
C PHE A 7 7.84 13.54 62.50
N LEU A 8 8.02 13.09 61.26
CA LEU A 8 7.20 12.09 60.55
C LEU A 8 5.75 11.87 61.02
N THR A 9 4.78 12.19 60.16
CA THR A 9 3.63 11.32 59.87
C THR A 9 3.17 11.54 58.43
N LEU A 10 3.55 10.58 57.59
CA LEU A 10 2.97 10.27 56.29
C LEU A 10 1.57 9.69 56.54
N VAL A 11 0.51 10.32 56.04
CA VAL A 11 -0.81 9.69 55.90
C VAL A 11 -1.07 9.51 54.42
N VAL A 12 -0.87 8.26 53.98
CA VAL A 12 -1.31 7.75 52.69
C VAL A 12 -2.82 7.56 52.76
N ALA A 13 -3.58 8.33 51.99
CA ALA A 13 -4.98 8.05 51.71
C ALA A 13 -5.07 7.29 50.38
N LEU A 14 -4.95 5.97 50.47
CA LEU A 14 -5.42 5.01 49.49
C LEU A 14 -6.93 4.83 49.68
N ALA A 15 -7.74 5.11 48.65
CA ALA A 15 -8.94 4.38 48.26
C ALA A 15 -9.90 5.30 47.49
N GLY A 16 -10.10 4.98 46.20
CA GLY A 16 -11.08 5.66 45.36
C GLY A 16 -10.92 5.31 43.89
N ALA A 17 -10.59 4.07 43.55
CA ALA A 17 -10.70 3.59 42.19
C ALA A 17 -12.19 3.42 41.85
N GLY A 18 -12.82 4.51 41.41
CA GLY A 18 -14.09 4.45 40.70
C GLY A 18 -13.87 3.62 39.45
N HIS A 19 -14.41 2.41 39.44
CA HIS A 19 -14.39 1.55 38.27
C HIS A 19 -15.34 2.18 37.24
N ALA A 20 -14.78 2.88 36.27
CA ALA A 20 -15.50 3.20 35.05
C ALA A 20 -15.70 1.89 34.28
N VAL A 21 -16.90 1.30 34.42
CA VAL A 21 -17.35 0.21 33.57
C VAL A 21 -17.56 0.80 32.19
N ALA A 22 -16.66 0.49 31.26
CA ALA A 22 -16.89 0.73 29.85
C ALA A 22 -17.92 -0.29 29.36
N GLU A 23 -19.17 0.15 29.16
CA GLU A 23 -20.16 -0.64 28.42
C GLU A 23 -19.68 -0.78 26.98
N SER A 24 -19.28 -1.99 26.58
CA SER A 24 -19.05 -2.35 25.19
C SER A 24 -20.40 -2.58 24.50
N PRO A 25 -20.76 -1.85 23.43
CA PRO A 25 -22.01 -2.12 22.71
C PRO A 25 -21.93 -3.35 21.80
N TRP A 26 -20.81 -4.07 21.78
CA TRP A 26 -20.51 -5.12 20.80
C TRP A 26 -20.70 -6.56 21.28
N GLN A 27 -21.44 -6.77 22.37
CA GLN A 27 -21.91 -8.12 22.73
C GLN A 27 -23.34 -8.29 22.19
N GLN A 28 -23.45 -8.92 21.01
CA GLN A 28 -24.73 -9.48 20.56
C GLN A 28 -25.16 -10.52 21.60
N GLN A 29 -26.10 -10.16 22.47
CA GLN A 29 -26.56 -11.04 23.56
C GLN A 29 -27.51 -12.17 23.09
N ASP A 30 -27.87 -12.18 21.80
CA ASP A 30 -28.82 -13.15 21.22
C ASP A 30 -28.22 -13.94 20.04
N PHE A 31 -27.08 -14.62 20.25
CA PHE A 31 -26.62 -15.65 19.31
C PHE A 31 -27.15 -17.02 19.74
N THR A 32 -28.00 -17.62 18.93
CA THR A 32 -28.45 -19.02 19.10
C THR A 32 -27.81 -19.87 18.03
N PHE A 33 -27.02 -20.86 18.40
CA PHE A 33 -26.53 -21.86 17.46
C PHE A 33 -27.65 -22.83 17.10
N LYS A 34 -28.26 -22.68 15.92
CA LYS A 34 -29.05 -23.76 15.34
C LYS A 34 -28.10 -24.80 14.74
N ARG A 35 -27.91 -25.93 15.43
CA ARG A 35 -27.33 -27.12 14.80
C ARG A 35 -28.32 -27.66 13.79
N ILE A 36 -28.03 -27.45 12.51
CA ILE A 36 -28.76 -28.11 11.42
C ILE A 36 -28.18 -29.53 11.32
N LYS A 37 -29.00 -30.53 11.60
CA LYS A 37 -28.62 -31.94 11.42
C LYS A 37 -28.45 -32.20 9.93
N VAL A 38 -27.36 -32.86 9.54
CA VAL A 38 -27.12 -33.26 8.14
C VAL A 38 -28.32 -34.08 7.67
N PRO A 39 -28.93 -33.77 6.52
CA PRO A 39 -30.04 -34.56 6.00
C PRO A 39 -29.57 -36.00 5.76
N GLU A 40 -30.41 -36.97 6.14
CA GLU A 40 -30.11 -38.38 5.93
C GLU A 40 -29.92 -38.68 4.44
N ALA A 41 -29.05 -39.65 4.15
CA ALA A 41 -28.69 -40.01 2.79
C ALA A 41 -29.94 -40.34 1.95
N GLY A 42 -30.30 -39.43 1.04
CA GLY A 42 -31.46 -39.57 0.16
C GLY A 42 -32.50 -38.44 0.23
N ALA A 43 -32.40 -37.50 1.17
CA ALA A 43 -33.37 -36.40 1.27
C ALA A 43 -32.94 -35.14 0.46
N GLY A 44 -33.50 -35.00 -0.75
CA GLY A 44 -33.52 -33.73 -1.51
C GLY A 44 -32.86 -33.78 -2.90
N LYS A 45 -33.43 -33.04 -3.86
CA LYS A 45 -32.89 -32.91 -5.23
C LYS A 45 -31.50 -32.28 -5.18
N ARG A 46 -30.47 -33.07 -5.50
CA ARG A 46 -29.10 -32.57 -5.69
C ARG A 46 -29.11 -31.54 -6.82
N ILE A 47 -28.40 -30.42 -6.64
CA ILE A 47 -28.09 -29.51 -7.76
C ILE A 47 -27.27 -30.33 -8.75
N THR A 48 -27.89 -30.68 -9.87
CA THR A 48 -27.20 -31.35 -10.96
C THR A 48 -26.40 -30.28 -11.68
N VAL A 49 -25.12 -30.15 -11.34
CA VAL A 49 -24.19 -29.35 -12.15
C VAL A 49 -24.00 -30.14 -13.44
N GLN A 50 -24.76 -29.78 -14.48
CA GLN A 50 -24.51 -30.29 -15.82
C GLN A 50 -23.32 -29.51 -16.39
N ILE A 51 -22.15 -30.15 -16.37
CA ILE A 51 -21.03 -29.73 -17.19
C ILE A 51 -21.34 -30.28 -18.58
N ASP A 52 -21.54 -29.37 -19.54
CA ASP A 52 -21.66 -29.75 -20.95
C ASP A 52 -20.24 -30.06 -21.47
N ASP A 53 -20.01 -31.32 -21.82
CA ASP A 53 -18.71 -31.82 -22.31
C ASP A 53 -18.34 -31.25 -23.69
N SER A 54 -19.21 -30.48 -24.34
CA SER A 54 -18.99 -29.92 -25.68
C SER A 54 -18.25 -28.58 -25.72
N VAL A 55 -17.94 -27.96 -24.57
CA VAL A 55 -17.21 -26.69 -24.53
C VAL A 55 -15.70 -26.91 -24.67
N GLN A 56 -15.21 -26.91 -25.91
CA GLN A 56 -13.78 -26.92 -26.18
C GLN A 56 -13.18 -25.51 -25.99
N TRP A 57 -12.31 -25.36 -24.99
CA TRP A 57 -11.53 -24.16 -24.73
C TRP A 57 -10.10 -24.33 -25.27
N PRO A 58 -9.53 -23.35 -26.01
CA PRO A 58 -10.06 -22.03 -26.36
C PRO A 58 -11.00 -22.04 -27.59
N PRO A 59 -11.91 -21.05 -27.73
CA PRO A 59 -12.83 -21.01 -28.85
C PRO A 59 -12.11 -20.75 -30.18
N PRO A 60 -12.58 -21.34 -31.31
CA PRO A 60 -11.99 -21.10 -32.62
C PRO A 60 -12.21 -19.66 -33.08
N PRO A 61 -11.29 -19.09 -33.90
CA PRO A 61 -11.41 -17.73 -34.38
C PRO A 61 -12.63 -17.56 -35.29
N VAL A 62 -13.50 -16.62 -34.94
CA VAL A 62 -14.68 -16.26 -35.73
C VAL A 62 -14.22 -15.59 -37.02
N LYS A 63 -14.53 -16.19 -38.17
CA LYS A 63 -14.34 -15.56 -39.49
C LYS A 63 -15.43 -14.50 -39.67
N ARG A 64 -15.02 -13.25 -39.91
CA ARG A 64 -15.94 -12.18 -40.34
C ARG A 64 -16.12 -12.28 -41.84
N ASP A 65 -17.35 -12.55 -42.26
CA ASP A 65 -17.74 -12.49 -43.67
C ASP A 65 -17.76 -11.03 -44.12
N ARG A 66 -17.06 -10.76 -45.24
CA ARG A 66 -17.08 -9.46 -45.90
C ARG A 66 -18.27 -9.40 -46.83
N GLU A 67 -19.25 -8.57 -46.49
CA GLU A 67 -20.29 -8.15 -47.43
C GLU A 67 -20.15 -6.66 -47.75
N LYS A 68 -20.28 -6.34 -49.05
CA LYS A 68 -19.97 -5.05 -49.67
C LYS A 68 -21.17 -4.10 -49.66
N ALA A 69 -20.95 -2.84 -49.29
CA ALA A 69 -21.56 -1.61 -49.82
C ALA A 69 -20.95 -0.44 -49.03
N GLY A 70 -20.65 0.76 -49.53
CA GLY A 70 -20.72 1.45 -50.81
C GLY A 70 -19.88 2.73 -50.62
N ALA A 71 -19.47 3.36 -51.72
CA ALA A 71 -18.59 4.53 -51.71
C ALA A 71 -19.29 5.78 -51.15
N GLU A 72 -18.65 6.47 -50.19
CA GLU A 72 -18.82 7.92 -49.97
C GLU A 72 -17.49 8.55 -49.54
N GLU A 73 -17.34 9.82 -49.89
CA GLU A 73 -16.11 10.56 -50.09
C GLU A 73 -15.43 11.05 -48.81
N GLY A 74 -14.09 10.95 -48.83
CA GLY A 74 -13.12 11.95 -48.38
C GLY A 74 -13.45 12.86 -47.19
N ALA A 75 -13.13 12.41 -45.98
CA ALA A 75 -12.67 13.28 -44.91
C ALA A 75 -11.37 12.72 -44.31
N ALA A 76 -10.26 13.40 -44.60
CA ALA A 76 -8.94 13.05 -44.13
C ALA A 76 -8.88 13.20 -42.60
N VAL A 77 -8.83 12.08 -41.88
CA VAL A 77 -8.34 12.05 -40.50
C VAL A 77 -6.90 11.60 -40.56
N SER A 78 -5.98 12.51 -40.24
CA SER A 78 -4.57 12.22 -40.13
C SER A 78 -4.35 11.19 -39.03
N VAL A 79 -3.87 10.02 -39.41
CA VAL A 79 -3.32 9.05 -38.47
C VAL A 79 -1.95 9.61 -38.09
N ALA A 80 -1.92 10.43 -37.05
CA ALA A 80 -0.66 10.79 -36.41
C ALA A 80 -0.01 9.49 -35.97
N ALA A 81 1.20 9.27 -36.48
CA ALA A 81 2.00 8.08 -36.26
C ALA A 81 1.96 7.68 -34.78
N ALA A 82 1.49 6.46 -34.52
CA ALA A 82 1.76 5.77 -33.29
C ALA A 82 3.28 5.78 -33.10
N ALA A 83 3.76 6.65 -32.22
CA ALA A 83 5.15 6.63 -31.80
C ALA A 83 5.43 5.22 -31.30
N ALA A 84 6.41 4.59 -31.95
CA ALA A 84 6.88 3.27 -31.58
C ALA A 84 7.01 3.20 -30.06
N ALA A 85 6.43 2.16 -29.47
CA ALA A 85 6.68 1.82 -28.08
C ALA A 85 8.19 1.89 -27.84
N PRO A 86 8.66 2.60 -26.80
CA PRO A 86 10.09 2.63 -26.51
C PRO A 86 10.58 1.20 -26.35
N ALA A 87 11.75 0.91 -26.93
CA ALA A 87 12.46 -0.35 -26.74
C ALA A 87 12.44 -0.73 -25.24
N PRO A 88 12.38 -2.04 -24.90
CA PRO A 88 12.34 -2.45 -23.50
C PRO A 88 13.49 -1.76 -22.78
N GLN A 89 13.17 -0.85 -21.85
CA GLN A 89 14.17 -0.30 -20.95
C GLN A 89 14.88 -1.51 -20.36
N ALA A 90 16.17 -1.68 -20.68
CA ALA A 90 17.01 -2.69 -20.07
C ALA A 90 16.71 -2.66 -18.57
N ASP A 91 16.35 -3.80 -17.97
CA ASP A 91 15.84 -3.87 -16.60
C ASP A 91 16.81 -3.15 -15.64
N LEU A 92 16.54 -1.85 -15.41
CA LEU A 92 17.40 -0.93 -14.67
C LEU A 92 17.49 -1.33 -13.18
N THR A 93 16.71 -2.33 -12.80
CA THR A 93 16.59 -2.86 -11.46
C THR A 93 16.93 -4.34 -11.37
N ASN A 94 17.40 -5.00 -12.44
CA ASN A 94 17.74 -6.42 -12.40
C ASN A 94 18.78 -6.71 -11.31
N TRP A 95 19.80 -5.85 -11.20
CA TRP A 95 20.83 -5.93 -10.17
C TRP A 95 20.25 -5.88 -8.74
N PHE A 96 19.14 -5.18 -8.51
CA PHE A 96 18.48 -5.12 -7.22
C PHE A 96 17.85 -6.49 -6.89
N TRP A 97 17.14 -7.08 -7.85
CA TRP A 97 16.48 -8.38 -7.69
C TRP A 97 17.43 -9.58 -7.64
N GLN A 98 18.71 -9.40 -7.99
CA GLN A 98 19.76 -10.40 -7.74
C GLN A 98 20.14 -10.51 -6.26
N GLY A 99 20.00 -9.42 -5.49
CA GLY A 99 20.34 -9.38 -4.06
C GLY A 99 19.14 -9.41 -3.12
N VAL A 100 17.92 -9.23 -3.65
CA VAL A 100 16.68 -9.24 -2.90
C VAL A 100 15.71 -10.20 -3.58
N SER A 101 15.32 -11.27 -2.89
CA SER A 101 14.39 -12.23 -3.46
C SER A 101 13.04 -11.57 -3.75
N PRO A 102 12.45 -11.79 -4.94
CA PRO A 102 11.09 -11.39 -5.24
C PRO A 102 10.06 -12.39 -4.67
N LEU A 103 10.47 -13.58 -4.23
CA LEU A 103 9.57 -14.67 -3.93
C LEU A 103 8.81 -14.46 -2.61
N LEU A 104 7.58 -14.96 -2.56
CA LEU A 104 6.74 -15.01 -1.37
C LEU A 104 7.29 -15.99 -0.34
N SER A 105 7.91 -17.10 -0.78
CA SER A 105 8.51 -18.12 0.10
C SER A 105 9.59 -17.57 1.03
N ASP A 106 10.27 -16.50 0.60
CA ASP A 106 11.40 -15.93 1.32
C ASP A 106 10.94 -14.78 2.24
N SER A 107 9.63 -14.70 2.50
CA SER A 107 8.93 -13.58 3.17
C SER A 107 9.55 -13.28 4.53
N GLY A 108 9.72 -12.00 4.84
CA GLY A 108 10.00 -11.60 6.20
C GLY A 108 10.35 -10.12 6.39
N PRO A 109 10.16 -9.58 7.61
CA PRO A 109 10.37 -8.17 7.90
C PRO A 109 11.83 -7.72 7.70
N GLY A 110 12.79 -8.64 7.82
CA GLY A 110 14.22 -8.36 7.59
C GLY A 110 14.59 -8.06 6.13
N ARG A 111 13.71 -8.36 5.16
CA ARG A 111 13.98 -8.13 3.73
C ARG A 111 14.17 -6.66 3.39
N LEU A 112 13.56 -5.76 4.16
CA LEU A 112 13.79 -4.31 4.00
C LEU A 112 15.24 -3.92 4.24
N ALA A 113 15.88 -4.45 5.29
CA ALA A 113 17.28 -4.17 5.59
C ALA A 113 18.20 -4.70 4.48
N LEU A 114 17.90 -5.88 3.94
CA LEU A 114 18.60 -6.44 2.78
C LEU A 114 18.43 -5.54 1.55
N ALA A 115 17.22 -5.06 1.28
CA ALA A 115 16.94 -4.17 0.16
C ALA A 115 17.70 -2.84 0.29
N VAL A 116 17.74 -2.23 1.48
CA VAL A 116 18.53 -1.01 1.73
C VAL A 116 20.03 -1.27 1.56
N SER A 117 20.53 -2.42 2.03
CA SER A 117 21.93 -2.83 1.81
C SER A 117 22.23 -3.04 0.33
N GLN A 118 21.29 -3.59 -0.43
CA GLN A 118 21.42 -3.75 -1.88
C GLN A 118 21.50 -2.39 -2.57
N LEU A 119 20.63 -1.44 -2.23
CA LEU A 119 20.65 -0.08 -2.79
C LEU A 119 22.00 0.63 -2.61
N ARG A 120 22.66 0.45 -1.46
CA ARG A 120 24.00 1.02 -1.19
C ARG A 120 25.11 0.44 -2.07
N ARG A 121 24.88 -0.74 -2.64
CA ARG A 121 25.81 -1.46 -3.53
C ARG A 121 25.42 -1.33 -5.00
N SER A 122 24.58 -0.34 -5.35
CA SER A 122 24.20 -0.06 -6.73
C SER A 122 25.44 0.08 -7.62
N PRO A 123 25.45 -0.57 -8.81
CA PRO A 123 26.49 -0.34 -9.80
C PRO A 123 26.56 1.15 -10.19
N GLU A 124 27.75 1.59 -10.58
CA GLU A 124 27.98 2.95 -11.05
C GLU A 124 27.05 3.27 -12.25
N GLY A 125 26.39 4.42 -12.21
CA GLY A 125 25.42 4.83 -13.24
C GLY A 125 24.06 4.11 -13.21
N GLN A 126 23.83 3.14 -12.32
CA GLN A 126 22.56 2.41 -12.19
C GLN A 126 21.77 2.75 -10.92
N GLY A 127 22.09 3.90 -10.30
CA GLY A 127 21.39 4.38 -9.12
C GLY A 127 19.91 4.61 -9.39
N ILE A 128 19.06 4.17 -8.46
CA ILE A 128 17.61 4.39 -8.55
C ILE A 128 17.30 5.82 -8.16
N GLY A 129 16.58 6.52 -9.05
CA GLY A 129 16.16 7.91 -8.81
C GLY A 129 15.32 8.04 -7.54
N VAL A 130 15.70 8.99 -6.69
CA VAL A 130 14.98 9.33 -5.45
C VAL A 130 14.24 10.66 -5.60
N PRO A 131 13.06 10.81 -4.96
CA PRO A 131 12.50 12.14 -4.74
C PRO A 131 13.54 13.04 -4.07
N ARG A 132 13.58 14.32 -4.46
CA ARG A 132 14.49 15.30 -3.85
C ARG A 132 14.16 15.42 -2.36
N MET A 133 15.19 15.56 -1.52
CA MET A 133 15.02 15.75 -0.08
C MET A 133 14.07 16.92 0.24
N GLN A 134 14.19 18.03 -0.50
CA GLN A 134 13.30 19.19 -0.35
C GLN A 134 11.84 18.82 -0.62
N THR A 135 11.56 18.01 -1.65
CA THR A 135 10.19 17.57 -1.96
C THR A 135 9.60 16.78 -0.80
N LEU A 136 10.36 15.86 -0.19
CA LEU A 136 9.88 15.11 0.97
C LEU A 136 9.71 15.99 2.21
N GLN A 137 10.57 16.99 2.42
CA GLN A 137 10.40 17.98 3.48
C GLN A 137 9.12 18.81 3.29
N ASP A 138 8.82 19.23 2.06
CA ASP A 138 7.63 20.01 1.76
C ASP A 138 6.36 19.20 1.96
N ILE A 139 6.37 17.91 1.57
CA ILE A 139 5.26 16.98 1.82
C ILE A 139 5.08 16.78 3.32
N ALA A 140 6.14 16.49 4.06
CA ALA A 140 6.08 16.32 5.51
C ALA A 140 5.58 17.58 6.22
N THR A 141 5.97 18.77 5.74
CA THR A 141 5.53 20.05 6.32
C THR A 141 4.03 20.28 6.09
N ARG A 142 3.53 19.94 4.90
CA ARG A 142 2.12 20.16 4.54
C ARG A 142 1.17 19.09 5.08
N HIS A 143 1.60 17.83 5.08
CA HIS A 143 0.74 16.67 5.31
C HIS A 143 1.21 15.79 6.48
N GLY A 144 2.27 16.17 7.20
CA GLY A 144 2.85 15.36 8.26
C GLY A 144 1.87 15.01 9.38
N THR A 145 0.98 15.94 9.74
CA THR A 145 -0.08 15.69 10.73
C THR A 145 -1.07 14.64 10.26
N ASP A 146 -1.48 14.67 8.99
CA ASP A 146 -2.44 13.71 8.43
C ASP A 146 -1.78 12.32 8.30
N ILE A 147 -0.52 12.28 7.87
CA ILE A 147 0.29 11.04 7.84
C ILE A 147 0.42 10.43 9.24
N LEU A 148 0.76 11.25 10.25
CA LEU A 148 0.88 10.79 11.62
C LEU A 148 -0.44 10.24 12.16
N LYS A 149 -1.56 10.95 11.94
CA LYS A 149 -2.87 10.50 12.39
C LYS A 149 -3.28 9.18 11.72
N ALA A 150 -3.11 9.07 10.40
CA ALA A 150 -3.51 7.91 9.64
C ALA A 150 -2.73 6.63 10.00
N THR A 151 -1.51 6.78 10.54
CA THR A 151 -0.63 5.65 10.89
C THR A 151 -0.76 5.19 12.36
N ILE A 152 -1.54 5.88 13.19
CA ILE A 152 -1.75 5.45 14.59
C ILE A 152 -2.47 4.11 14.61
N GLY A 153 -1.88 3.13 15.32
CA GLY A 153 -2.46 1.80 15.48
C GLY A 153 -2.32 0.89 14.26
N THR A 154 -1.58 1.31 13.23
CA THR A 154 -1.31 0.51 12.02
C THR A 154 0.10 -0.08 12.05
N ARG A 155 0.41 -0.95 11.08
CA ARG A 155 1.75 -1.52 10.84
C ARG A 155 2.51 -0.74 9.76
N VAL A 156 2.18 0.55 9.59
CA VAL A 156 2.75 1.40 8.53
C VAL A 156 3.46 2.59 9.16
N SER A 157 4.76 2.70 8.93
CA SER A 157 5.56 3.83 9.39
C SER A 157 5.16 5.12 8.67
N PRO A 158 5.07 6.26 9.37
CA PRO A 158 4.95 7.58 8.74
C PRO A 158 6.00 7.84 7.64
N ALA A 159 7.23 7.34 7.83
CA ALA A 159 8.29 7.45 6.84
C ALA A 159 7.99 6.66 5.56
N LEU A 160 7.35 5.49 5.67
CA LEU A 160 6.93 4.70 4.52
C LEU A 160 5.83 5.40 3.74
N VAL A 161 4.84 5.96 4.43
CA VAL A 161 3.77 6.76 3.80
C VAL A 161 4.35 7.96 3.06
N LEU A 162 5.27 8.70 3.68
CA LEU A 162 5.95 9.83 3.05
C LEU A 162 6.71 9.41 1.78
N ALA A 163 7.38 8.26 1.82
CA ALA A 163 8.08 7.71 0.66
C ALA A 163 7.13 7.35 -0.48
N VAL A 164 6.00 6.69 -0.17
CA VAL A 164 4.95 6.35 -1.14
C VAL A 164 4.39 7.62 -1.78
N ILE A 165 3.95 8.61 -0.99
CA ILE A 165 3.44 9.89 -1.54
C ILE A 165 4.48 10.57 -2.45
N GLY A 166 5.75 10.55 -2.05
CA GLY A 166 6.85 11.12 -2.82
C GLY A 166 7.06 10.45 -4.18
N VAL A 167 6.81 9.13 -4.27
CA VAL A 167 6.92 8.37 -5.52
C VAL A 167 5.67 8.46 -6.38
N GLU A 168 4.49 8.45 -5.76
CA GLU A 168 3.19 8.41 -6.42
C GLU A 168 2.80 9.75 -7.05
N SER A 169 2.84 10.83 -6.27
CA SER A 169 2.30 12.13 -6.70
C SER A 169 3.32 13.26 -6.65
N SER A 170 4.47 13.06 -5.99
CA SER A 170 5.38 14.13 -5.58
C SER A 170 4.69 15.18 -4.69
N GLY A 171 3.66 14.79 -3.95
CA GLY A 171 2.89 15.69 -3.07
C GLY A 171 1.81 16.51 -3.79
N ARG A 172 1.36 16.07 -4.97
CA ARG A 172 0.28 16.73 -5.73
C ARG A 172 -1.07 16.11 -5.37
N THR A 173 -1.92 16.88 -4.70
CA THR A 173 -3.23 16.44 -4.20
C THR A 173 -4.25 16.18 -5.31
N GLN A 174 -4.06 16.78 -6.48
CA GLN A 174 -4.94 16.65 -7.67
C GLN A 174 -4.30 15.78 -8.76
N ALA A 175 -3.32 14.93 -8.41
CA ALA A 175 -2.66 14.08 -9.38
C ALA A 175 -3.63 13.01 -9.91
N VAL A 176 -3.66 12.82 -11.23
CA VAL A 176 -4.41 11.76 -11.91
C VAL A 176 -3.47 11.03 -12.86
N SER A 177 -3.36 9.71 -12.73
CA SER A 177 -2.58 8.87 -13.65
C SER A 177 -3.37 8.57 -14.93
N SER A 178 -2.69 8.09 -15.97
CA SER A 178 -3.35 7.61 -17.20
C SER A 178 -4.26 6.40 -16.96
N ALA A 179 -4.03 5.63 -15.89
CA ALA A 179 -4.87 4.52 -15.47
C ALA A 179 -6.04 4.94 -14.57
N GLY A 180 -6.10 6.22 -14.17
CA GLY A 180 -7.17 6.75 -13.31
C GLY A 180 -6.88 6.69 -11.80
N ALA A 181 -5.63 6.46 -11.39
CA ALA A 181 -5.21 6.56 -10.00
C ALA A 181 -5.18 8.03 -9.56
N GLN A 182 -5.65 8.34 -8.35
CA GLN A 182 -5.97 9.72 -7.94
C GLN A 182 -5.38 10.13 -6.59
N GLY A 183 -5.03 11.41 -6.49
CA GLY A 183 -4.61 12.07 -5.26
C GLY A 183 -3.18 11.78 -4.82
N LEU A 184 -2.88 12.10 -3.55
CA LEU A 184 -1.53 12.04 -2.98
C LEU A 184 -0.90 10.65 -3.03
N MET A 185 -1.67 9.63 -2.73
CA MET A 185 -1.27 8.22 -2.66
C MET A 185 -1.71 7.42 -3.89
N GLN A 186 -2.21 8.09 -4.94
CA GLN A 186 -2.62 7.50 -6.22
C GLN A 186 -3.50 6.27 -6.05
N LEU A 187 -4.66 6.45 -5.40
CA LEU A 187 -5.63 5.38 -5.22
C LEU A 187 -6.43 5.17 -6.50
N MET A 188 -6.55 3.92 -6.95
CA MET A 188 -7.54 3.55 -7.96
C MET A 188 -8.96 3.75 -7.41
N PRO A 189 -9.97 4.08 -8.23
CA PRO A 189 -11.32 4.35 -7.74
C PRO A 189 -11.91 3.22 -6.87
N ALA A 190 -11.74 1.97 -7.30
CA ALA A 190 -12.20 0.80 -6.54
C ALA A 190 -11.45 0.62 -5.20
N THR A 191 -10.17 1.02 -5.14
CA THR A 191 -9.38 1.01 -3.89
C THR A 191 -9.85 2.13 -2.96
N ALA A 192 -10.06 3.33 -3.49
CA ALA A 192 -10.60 4.46 -2.74
C ALA A 192 -11.95 4.09 -2.09
N GLU A 193 -12.87 3.51 -2.86
CA GLU A 193 -14.16 3.02 -2.36
C GLU A 193 -13.99 1.94 -1.27
N ARG A 194 -13.17 0.91 -1.54
CA ARG A 194 -12.91 -0.18 -0.59
C ARG A 194 -12.38 0.30 0.76
N PHE A 195 -11.61 1.39 0.77
CA PHE A 195 -10.99 1.94 1.98
C PHE A 195 -11.61 3.26 2.45
N GLY A 196 -12.86 3.54 2.04
CA GLY A 196 -13.69 4.59 2.63
C GLY A 196 -13.26 6.02 2.29
N VAL A 197 -12.70 6.24 1.10
CA VAL A 197 -12.35 7.57 0.59
C VAL A 197 -13.52 8.09 -0.24
N GLU A 198 -14.18 9.14 0.25
CA GLU A 198 -15.30 9.80 -0.43
C GLU A 198 -14.79 10.85 -1.44
N ASP A 199 -13.78 11.64 -1.03
CA ASP A 199 -13.10 12.60 -1.89
C ASP A 199 -11.61 12.26 -2.00
N VAL A 200 -11.20 11.75 -3.16
CA VAL A 200 -9.80 11.39 -3.46
C VAL A 200 -8.86 12.59 -3.55
N ASN A 201 -9.41 13.80 -3.70
CA ASN A 201 -8.64 15.05 -3.75
C ASN A 201 -8.50 15.70 -2.37
N ASP A 202 -9.29 15.27 -1.37
CA ASP A 202 -9.06 15.64 0.02
C ASP A 202 -7.80 14.93 0.54
N PRO A 203 -6.76 15.69 0.96
CA PRO A 203 -5.48 15.10 1.36
C PRO A 203 -5.61 14.13 2.54
N ALA A 204 -6.46 14.46 3.53
CA ALA A 204 -6.58 13.67 4.75
C ALA A 204 -7.29 12.34 4.46
N GLN A 205 -8.37 12.36 3.67
CA GLN A 205 -9.07 11.16 3.24
C GLN A 205 -8.18 10.28 2.36
N ASN A 206 -7.51 10.85 1.36
CA ASN A 206 -6.64 10.10 0.46
C ASN A 206 -5.47 9.42 1.21
N ILE A 207 -4.86 10.14 2.17
CA ILE A 207 -3.83 9.58 3.05
C ILE A 207 -4.41 8.47 3.94
N ALA A 208 -5.55 8.70 4.59
CA ALA A 208 -6.17 7.69 5.45
C ALA A 208 -6.49 6.40 4.70
N GLY A 209 -7.09 6.50 3.50
CA GLY A 209 -7.41 5.35 2.66
C GLY A 209 -6.16 4.62 2.15
N GLY A 210 -5.13 5.37 1.73
CA GLY A 210 -3.88 4.76 1.27
C GLY A 210 -3.10 4.09 2.39
N VAL A 211 -3.11 4.65 3.60
CA VAL A 211 -2.53 4.00 4.79
C VAL A 211 -3.33 2.76 5.19
N ALA A 212 -4.67 2.80 5.15
CA ALA A 212 -5.49 1.62 5.41
C ALA A 212 -5.22 0.51 4.39
N TYR A 213 -5.01 0.85 3.12
CA TYR A 213 -4.64 -0.11 2.09
C TYR A 213 -3.24 -0.71 2.34
N LEU A 214 -2.24 0.12 2.61
CA LEU A 214 -0.89 -0.34 2.98
C LEU A 214 -0.91 -1.22 4.23
N ASP A 215 -1.69 -0.84 5.25
CA ASP A 215 -1.84 -1.63 6.46
C ASP A 215 -2.44 -3.00 6.14
N TRP A 216 -3.51 -3.04 5.33
CA TRP A 216 -4.10 -4.31 4.90
C TRP A 216 -3.07 -5.19 4.16
N LEU A 217 -2.30 -4.61 3.24
CA LEU A 217 -1.23 -5.32 2.51
C LEU A 217 -0.10 -5.81 3.42
N MET A 218 0.34 -4.99 4.37
CA MET A 218 1.34 -5.38 5.36
C MET A 218 0.86 -6.57 6.21
N LYS A 219 -0.45 -6.74 6.43
CA LYS A 219 -0.99 -7.90 7.15
C LYS A 219 -1.07 -9.12 6.25
N GLU A 220 -1.49 -8.90 5.01
CA GLU A 220 -1.59 -9.96 4.01
C GLU A 220 -0.24 -10.63 3.71
N PHE A 221 0.85 -9.87 3.81
CA PHE A 221 2.20 -10.34 3.50
C PHE A 221 3.11 -10.39 4.73
N ASP A 222 2.56 -10.67 5.92
CA ASP A 222 3.34 -10.94 7.15
C ASP A 222 4.39 -9.88 7.50
N ASN A 223 4.03 -8.61 7.33
CA ASN A 223 4.87 -7.42 7.49
C ASN A 223 6.11 -7.38 6.58
N ASP A 224 6.07 -8.02 5.42
CA ASP A 224 7.08 -7.87 4.37
C ASP A 224 6.77 -6.64 3.49
N PRO A 225 7.52 -5.54 3.63
CA PRO A 225 7.25 -4.32 2.87
C PRO A 225 7.56 -4.47 1.37
N ILE A 226 8.39 -5.44 0.95
CA ILE A 226 8.68 -5.65 -0.47
C ILE A 226 7.41 -6.14 -1.18
N LEU A 227 6.74 -7.12 -0.57
CA LEU A 227 5.50 -7.68 -1.09
C LEU A 227 4.33 -6.72 -0.92
N ALA A 228 4.26 -5.99 0.20
CA ALA A 228 3.24 -4.97 0.40
C ALA A 228 3.34 -3.87 -0.66
N LEU A 229 4.54 -3.35 -0.95
CA LEU A 229 4.73 -2.35 -2.01
C LEU A 229 4.44 -2.90 -3.40
N ALA A 230 4.78 -4.16 -3.67
CA ALA A 230 4.41 -4.82 -4.92
C ALA A 230 2.89 -4.95 -5.06
N GLY A 231 2.19 -5.31 -3.98
CA GLY A 231 0.74 -5.37 -3.95
C GLY A 231 0.08 -3.99 -4.05
N TYR A 232 0.70 -2.95 -3.50
CA TYR A 232 0.21 -1.58 -3.63
C TYR A 232 0.15 -1.14 -5.10
N ASN A 233 1.20 -1.41 -5.87
CA ASN A 233 1.28 -1.05 -7.28
C ASN A 233 0.53 -2.02 -8.22
N ALA A 234 0.65 -3.34 -8.01
CA ALA A 234 0.14 -4.35 -8.94
C ALA A 234 -1.17 -5.04 -8.51
N GLY A 235 -1.63 -4.77 -7.28
CA GLY A 235 -2.69 -5.52 -6.61
C GLY A 235 -2.20 -6.81 -5.93
N GLU A 236 -2.80 -7.15 -4.80
CA GLU A 236 -2.48 -8.35 -4.00
C GLU A 236 -2.58 -9.65 -4.80
N ASN A 237 -3.54 -9.70 -5.73
CA ASN A 237 -3.83 -10.91 -6.49
C ASN A 237 -2.73 -11.18 -7.52
N ALA A 238 -2.09 -10.12 -8.04
CA ALA A 238 -0.93 -10.28 -8.90
C ALA A 238 0.25 -10.88 -8.13
N VAL A 239 0.49 -10.42 -6.89
CA VAL A 239 1.54 -10.96 -6.02
C VAL A 239 1.29 -12.44 -5.70
N LYS A 240 0.06 -12.78 -5.28
CA LYS A 240 -0.32 -14.17 -4.95
C LYS A 240 -0.19 -15.11 -6.15
N ARG A 241 -0.72 -14.72 -7.32
CA ARG A 241 -0.66 -15.55 -8.55
C ARG A 241 0.76 -15.81 -9.03
N ASN A 242 1.68 -14.87 -8.80
CA ASN A 242 3.08 -15.01 -9.20
C ASN A 242 3.97 -15.60 -8.10
N GLY A 243 3.40 -15.91 -6.91
CA GLY A 243 4.18 -16.39 -5.77
C GLY A 243 5.26 -15.42 -5.32
N GLY A 244 5.01 -14.10 -5.43
CA GLY A 244 6.00 -13.05 -5.17
C GLY A 244 5.78 -11.79 -6.01
N VAL A 245 6.78 -10.91 -6.07
CA VAL A 245 6.75 -9.70 -6.89
C VAL A 245 6.55 -10.07 -8.37
N PRO A 246 5.45 -9.62 -9.02
CA PRO A 246 5.15 -10.02 -10.38
C PRO A 246 6.24 -9.56 -11.37
N PRO A 247 6.42 -10.24 -12.51
CA PRO A 247 7.40 -9.86 -13.54
C PRO A 247 6.92 -8.66 -14.38
N PHE A 248 6.24 -7.69 -13.77
CA PHE A 248 5.83 -6.45 -14.41
C PHE A 248 6.95 -5.43 -14.28
N ALA A 249 7.41 -4.89 -15.40
CA ALA A 249 8.52 -3.93 -15.42
C ALA A 249 8.25 -2.72 -14.50
N GLU A 250 7.02 -2.22 -14.49
CA GLU A 250 6.59 -1.13 -13.61
C GLU A 250 6.74 -1.50 -12.14
N THR A 251 6.19 -2.64 -11.71
CA THR A 251 6.24 -3.08 -10.31
C THR A 251 7.67 -3.37 -9.86
N ARG A 252 8.47 -3.99 -10.73
CA ARG A 252 9.89 -4.28 -10.44
C ARG A 252 10.74 -3.02 -10.33
N ALA A 253 10.37 -1.94 -11.01
CA ALA A 253 10.99 -0.63 -10.84
C ALA A 253 10.42 0.13 -9.63
N TYR A 254 9.12 -0.02 -9.35
CA TYR A 254 8.40 0.69 -8.30
C TYR A 254 8.91 0.38 -6.90
N VAL A 255 9.01 -0.91 -6.56
CA VAL A 255 9.42 -1.36 -5.22
C VAL A 255 10.78 -0.78 -4.79
N PRO A 256 11.88 -0.94 -5.56
CA PRO A 256 13.16 -0.37 -5.18
C PRO A 256 13.16 1.17 -5.19
N LYS A 257 12.33 1.82 -6.02
CA LYS A 257 12.15 3.28 -6.01
C LYS A 257 11.53 3.78 -4.70
N VAL A 258 10.50 3.11 -4.19
CA VAL A 258 9.89 3.47 -2.89
C VAL A 258 10.85 3.20 -1.74
N ILE A 259 11.59 2.09 -1.76
CA ILE A 259 12.58 1.80 -0.70
C ILE A 259 13.69 2.85 -0.71
N SER A 260 14.15 3.27 -1.89
CA SER A 260 15.12 4.35 -2.04
C SER A 260 14.57 5.66 -1.48
N ALA A 261 13.33 6.03 -1.82
CA ALA A 261 12.64 7.17 -1.22
C ALA A 261 12.49 7.06 0.31
N TRP A 262 12.24 5.85 0.83
CA TRP A 262 12.14 5.58 2.26
C TRP A 262 13.46 5.82 3.00
N THR A 263 14.61 5.53 2.38
CA THR A 263 15.91 5.84 2.98
C THR A 263 16.10 7.34 3.23
N VAL A 264 15.55 8.19 2.36
CA VAL A 264 15.56 9.65 2.52
C VAL A 264 14.50 10.07 3.54
N ALA A 265 13.27 9.55 3.42
CA ALA A 265 12.15 9.88 4.30
C ALA A 265 12.44 9.54 5.77
N ARG A 266 13.06 8.39 6.06
CA ARG A 266 13.42 8.00 7.43
C ARG A 266 14.45 8.93 8.07
N GLY A 267 15.28 9.59 7.25
CA GLY A 267 16.23 10.61 7.71
C GLY A 267 15.58 11.92 8.13
N LEU A 268 14.31 12.15 7.76
CA LEU A 268 13.51 13.28 8.23
C LEU A 268 12.88 13.03 9.61
N CYS A 269 12.93 11.81 10.12
CA CYS A 269 12.40 11.47 11.44
C CYS A 269 13.37 11.90 12.54
N ARG A 270 12.84 12.33 13.69
CA ARG A 270 13.63 12.61 14.91
C ARG A 270 14.46 11.40 15.33
N THR A 271 13.86 10.23 15.22
CA THR A 271 14.49 8.92 15.40
C THR A 271 14.26 8.13 14.12
N PRO A 272 15.30 7.83 13.33
CA PRO A 272 15.13 7.13 12.06
C PRO A 272 14.63 5.68 12.22
N PRO A 273 13.41 5.33 11.75
CA PRO A 273 12.83 3.99 11.91
C PRO A 273 13.64 2.91 11.20
N GLU A 274 13.91 1.76 11.82
CA GLU A 274 14.65 0.65 11.20
C GLU A 274 13.76 -0.27 10.38
N LEU A 275 12.52 -0.47 10.82
CA LEU A 275 11.50 -1.26 10.14
C LEU A 275 10.45 -0.38 9.46
N ALA A 276 9.76 -0.96 8.48
CA ALA A 276 8.59 -0.35 7.84
C ALA A 276 7.40 -0.14 8.79
N THR A 277 7.45 -0.75 9.97
CA THR A 277 6.42 -0.70 11.02
C THR A 277 6.77 0.29 12.14
N ASP A 278 8.00 0.79 12.19
CA ASP A 278 8.45 1.64 13.29
C ASP A 278 7.84 3.05 13.19
N GLY A 279 7.53 3.62 14.35
CA GLY A 279 7.04 4.99 14.44
C GLY A 279 8.05 6.01 13.92
N CYS A 280 7.56 7.12 13.38
CA CYS A 280 8.39 8.24 12.94
C CYS A 280 7.68 9.56 13.25
N VAL A 281 8.33 10.41 14.06
CA VAL A 281 7.91 11.82 14.22
C VAL A 281 8.84 12.66 13.36
N PHE A 282 8.29 13.41 12.40
CA PHE A 282 9.11 14.22 11.51
C PHE A 282 9.77 15.38 12.26
N GLY A 283 11.08 15.55 12.07
CA GLY A 283 11.92 16.59 12.67
C GLY A 283 11.96 17.90 11.91
N ILE A 284 10.87 18.23 11.21
CA ILE A 284 10.74 19.46 10.42
C ILE A 284 10.66 20.66 11.37
N ARG A 285 11.63 21.56 11.24
CA ARG A 285 11.55 22.88 11.89
C ARG A 285 10.54 23.68 11.08
N THR A 286 9.36 23.91 11.63
CA THR A 286 8.47 24.96 11.09
C THR A 286 9.25 26.26 11.18
N ALA A 287 9.59 26.86 10.04
CA ALA A 287 9.97 28.26 10.04
C ALA A 287 8.76 29.03 10.59
N SER A 288 8.90 29.60 11.80
CA SER A 288 7.92 30.54 12.31
C SER A 288 7.75 31.63 11.25
N ARG A 289 6.54 31.74 10.71
CA ARG A 289 6.17 32.86 9.84
C ARG A 289 6.06 34.13 10.67
#